data_AF-A0A356KC72-F1
#
_entry.id   AF-A0A356KC72-F1
#
_cell.length_a   1.000
_cell.length_b   1.000
_cell.length_c   1.000
_cell.angle_alpha   90.00
_cell.angle_beta   90.00
_cell.angle_gamma   90.00
#
_symmetry.space_group_name_H-M   'P 1'
#
loop_
_entity.id
_entity.type
_entity.pdbx_description
1 polymer ?
#
loop_
_entity_poly.entity_id
_entity_poly.type
_entity_poly.pdbx_seq_one_letter_code
_entity_poly.pdbx_strand_id
1 'polypeptide(L)' 'TAAKDEIVAAHRRLIQRMHPDRGGSSFLAAELNAAKKFLMEE' A
#
# COMPACT_ATOMS: atom_id res chain seq x y z
N THR A 1 8.64 -14.71 -1.77
CA THR A 1 8.32 -13.40 -2.38
C THR A 1 7.07 -13.54 -3.21
N ALA A 2 6.12 -12.60 -3.09
CA ALA A 2 4.92 -12.56 -3.93
C ALA A 2 5.28 -11.98 -5.32
N ALA A 3 4.47 -12.24 -6.34
CA ALA A 3 4.66 -11.63 -7.64
C ALA A 3 4.38 -10.12 -7.59
N LYS A 4 5.07 -9.33 -8.44
CA LYS A 4 4.92 -7.86 -8.48
C LYS A 4 3.45 -7.43 -8.60
N ASP A 5 2.68 -8.11 -9.44
CA ASP A 5 1.26 -7.81 -9.65
C ASP A 5 0.42 -8.05 -8.39
N GLU A 6 0.75 -9.07 -7.59
CA GLU A 6 0.08 -9.35 -6.32
C GLU A 6 0.36 -8.24 -5.31
N ILE A 7 1.60 -7.74 -5.25
CA ILE A 7 2.00 -6.62 -4.38
C ILE A 7 1.25 -5.34 -4.78
N VAL A 8 1.20 -5.02 -6.09
CA VAL A 8 0.44 -3.84 -6.58
C VAL A 8 -1.04 -3.97 -6.26
N ALA A 9 -1.64 -5.15 -6.50
CA ALA A 9 -3.06 -5.38 -6.27
C ALA A 9 -3.42 -5.26 -4.78
N ALA A 10 -2.62 -5.85 -3.90
CA ALA A 10 -2.81 -5.76 -2.46
C ALA A 10 -2.70 -4.31 -1.97
N HIS A 11 -1.63 -3.61 -2.36
CA HIS A 11 -1.43 -2.20 -2.02
C HIS A 11 -2.60 -1.34 -2.50
N ARG A 12 -3.06 -1.52 -3.75
CA ARG A 12 -4.20 -0.74 -4.30
C ARG A 12 -5.47 -0.94 -3.48
N ARG A 13 -5.79 -2.18 -3.08
CA ARG A 13 -6.98 -2.44 -2.24
C ARG A 13 -6.86 -1.78 -0.86
N LEU A 14 -5.68 -1.82 -0.24
CA LEU A 14 -5.45 -1.28 1.09
C LEU A 14 -5.42 0.24 1.09
N ILE A 15 -4.70 0.88 0.16
CA ILE A 15 -4.62 2.33 0.08
C ILE A 15 -5.97 2.95 -0.24
N GLN A 16 -6.82 2.27 -1.03
CA GLN A 16 -8.17 2.75 -1.30
C GLN A 16 -9.03 2.88 -0.03
N ARG A 17 -8.81 2.03 0.97
CA ARG A 17 -9.52 2.07 2.25
C ARG A 17 -8.86 3.02 3.24
N MET A 18 -7.53 3.13 3.21
CA MET A 18 -6.76 3.85 4.22
C MET A 18 -6.42 5.29 3.84
N HIS A 19 -6.62 5.72 2.59
CA HIS A 19 -6.26 7.08 2.16
C HIS A 19 -7.04 8.16 2.95
N PRO A 20 -6.37 9.23 3.42
CA PRO A 20 -7.03 10.31 4.17
C PRO A 20 -8.15 11.01 3.39
N ASP A 21 -8.03 11.16 2.07
CA ASP A 21 -9.11 11.70 1.21
C ASP A 21 -10.42 10.89 1.27
N ARG A 22 -10.37 9.68 1.82
CA ARG A 22 -11.53 8.80 2.02
C ARG A 22 -11.87 8.59 3.48
N GLY A 23 -11.39 9.46 4.37
CA GLY A 23 -11.58 9.35 5.82
C GLY A 23 -10.69 8.29 6.48
N GLY A 24 -9.67 7.80 5.78
CA GLY A 24 -8.68 6.88 6.33
C GLY A 24 -7.57 7.58 7.13
N SER A 25 -6.56 6.83 7.52
CA SER A 25 -5.44 7.33 8.33
C SER A 25 -4.23 7.69 7.46
N SER A 26 -3.77 8.94 7.54
CA SER A 26 -2.53 9.38 6.90
C SER A 26 -1.32 8.54 7.32
N PHE A 27 -1.27 8.13 8.59
CA PHE A 27 -0.21 7.27 9.10
C PHE A 27 -0.23 5.89 8.44
N LEU A 28 -1.39 5.22 8.40
CA LEU A 28 -1.50 3.90 7.77
C LEU A 28 -1.29 3.96 6.26
N ALA A 29 -1.70 5.04 5.60
CA ALA A 29 -1.41 5.26 4.19
C ALA A 29 0.10 5.37 3.93
N ALA A 30 0.84 6.07 4.79
CA ALA A 30 2.29 6.18 4.71
C ALA A 30 2.98 4.83 4.92
N GLU A 31 2.58 4.06 5.92
CA GLU A 31 3.09 2.70 6.18
C GLU A 31 2.86 1.77 4.98
N LEU A 32 1.67 1.82 4.35
CA LEU A 32 1.37 1.02 3.16
C LEU A 32 2.22 1.41 1.93
N ASN A 33 2.54 2.70 1.79
CA ASN A 33 3.43 3.17 0.72
C ASN A 33 4.86 2.69 0.95
N ALA A 34 5.35 2.77 2.19
CA ALA A 34 6.67 2.28 2.57
C ALA A 34 6.81 0.77 2.36
N ALA A 35 5.80 -0.01 2.79
CA ALA A 35 5.78 -1.46 2.59
C ALA A 35 5.81 -1.85 1.10
N LYS A 36 5.02 -1.19 0.25
CA LYS A 36 5.07 -1.42 -1.20
C LYS A 36 6.45 -1.11 -1.77
N LYS A 37 7.05 0.02 -1.36
CA LYS A 37 8.39 0.43 -1.84
C LYS A 37 9.43 -0.64 -1.48
N PHE A 38 9.46 -1.08 -0.23
CA PHE A 38 10.38 -2.12 0.24
C PHE A 38 10.26 -3.42 -0.58
N LEU A 39 9.03 -3.90 -0.78
CA LEU A 39 8.78 -5.14 -1.52
C LEU A 39 9.01 -5.03 -3.05
N MET A 40 9.20 -3.83 -3.58
CA MET A 40 9.46 -3.56 -5.00
C MET A 40 10.93 -3.27 -5.30
N GLU A 41 11.74 -3.04 -4.26
CA GLU A 41 13.18 -2.82 -4.36
C GLU A 41 13.98 -4.14 -4.20
N GLU A 42 13.32 -5.24 -3.78
CA GLU A 42 13.75 -6.64 -3.94
C GLU A 42 13.50 -7.18 -5.37
#